data_AF-A0A429DXC3-F1
#
_entry.id   AF-A0A429DXC3-F1
#
_cell.length_a   1.000
_cell.length_b   1.000
_cell.length_c   1.000
_cell.angle_alpha   90.00
_cell.angle_beta   90.00
_cell.angle_gamma   90.00
#
_symmetry.space_group_name_H-M   'P 1'
#
loop_
_entity.id
_entity.type
_entity.pdbx_description
1 polymer ?
#
loop_
_entity_poly.entity_id
_entity_poly.type
_entity_poly.pdbx_seq_one_letter_code
_entity_poly.pdbx_strand_id
1 'polypeptide(L)'
;MTTVILVLLCLAIAGRELYLASDKRLPRAQVELRELRAQLAELTRRHESLQADVAEVAAPGIPIPQPDRSPDVLDRFDALHDRVVVLEKTVGELTEDLAGLDADRDAQRALARSLDTVERDVLELHREMLDRLDRDEGVVGGLLLSEEGEAEALLADAFEGCASEYGLRVRVRAPRTDGGWLGTAYHLSGMRPDALAEELFSYARGLYAPDDPSALGALLAELAQLRGGGVARFGPFTAVRTQSSLLCGLLPDDDAAEPWELAGRVRELPEDRRCDLTWLRADD
;
A
#
# COMPACT_ATOMS: atom_id res chain seq x y z
N MET A 1 -0.01 22.75 1.95
CA MET A 1 0.44 21.33 1.90
C MET A 1 -0.24 20.45 2.94
N THR A 2 -0.45 20.92 4.18
CA THR A 2 -1.15 20.19 5.26
C THR A 2 -2.59 19.77 4.96
N THR A 3 -3.33 20.56 4.19
CA THR A 3 -4.72 20.24 3.79
C THR A 3 -4.81 19.07 2.82
N VAL A 4 -3.84 18.92 1.91
CA VAL A 4 -3.81 17.82 0.94
C VAL A 4 -3.49 16.50 1.64
N ILE A 5 -2.56 16.53 2.60
CA ILE A 5 -2.20 15.36 3.42
C ILE A 5 -3.39 14.89 4.26
N LEU A 6 -4.14 15.81 4.87
CA LEU A 6 -5.36 15.48 5.62
C LEU A 6 -6.45 14.89 4.73
N VAL A 7 -6.63 15.42 3.51
CA VAL A 7 -7.62 14.88 2.56
C VAL A 7 -7.23 13.46 2.12
N LEU A 8 -5.96 13.21 1.82
CA LEU A 8 -5.48 11.88 1.42
C LEU A 8 -5.55 10.87 2.57
N LEU A 9 -5.22 11.28 3.80
CA LEU A 9 -5.35 10.46 5.00
C LEU A 9 -6.82 10.09 5.27
N CYS A 10 -7.73 11.07 5.17
CA CYS A 10 -9.17 10.83 5.31
C CYS A 10 -9.70 9.89 4.22
N LEU A 11 -9.23 10.02 2.97
CA LEU A 11 -9.62 9.14 1.87
C LEU A 11 -9.12 7.71 2.09
N ALA A 12 -7.89 7.54 2.57
CA ALA A 12 -7.30 6.24 2.88
C ALA A 12 -8.02 5.54 4.04
N ILE A 13 -8.36 6.29 5.10
CA ILE A 13 -9.12 5.77 6.25
C ILE A 13 -10.54 5.39 5.81
N ALA A 14 -11.22 6.23 5.02
CA ALA A 14 -12.55 5.94 4.49
C ALA A 14 -12.55 4.70 3.56
N GLY A 15 -11.52 4.56 2.70
CA GLY A 15 -11.35 3.39 1.84
C GLY A 15 -11.15 2.09 2.62
N ARG A 16 -10.37 2.14 3.70
CA ARG A 16 -10.12 0.99 4.58
C ARG A 16 -11.36 0.57 5.36
N GLU A 17 -12.14 1.52 5.87
CA GLU A 17 -13.40 1.22 6.56
C GLU A 17 -14.47 0.68 5.60
N LEU A 18 -14.52 1.18 4.36
CA LEU A 18 -15.40 0.66 3.32
C LEU A 18 -15.00 -0.77 2.89
N TYR A 19 -13.70 -1.03 2.78
CA TYR A 19 -13.15 -2.37 2.50
C TYR A 19 -13.47 -3.36 3.62
N LEU A 20 -13.32 -2.97 4.88
CA LEU A 20 -13.64 -3.82 6.04
C LEU A 20 -15.16 -4.03 6.21
N ALA A 21 -15.98 -3.02 5.88
CA ALA A 21 -17.43 -3.15 5.89
C ALA A 21 -17.93 -4.09 4.77
N SER A 22 -17.31 -4.06 3.60
CA SER A 22 -17.63 -4.96 2.49
C SER A 22 -17.17 -6.40 2.74
N ASP A 23 -15.98 -6.59 3.31
CA ASP A 23 -15.46 -7.91 3.68
C ASP A 23 -16.28 -8.58 4.79
N LYS A 24 -16.87 -7.82 5.72
CA LYS A 24 -17.81 -8.36 6.74
C LYS A 24 -19.22 -8.62 6.21
N ARG A 25 -19.66 -7.90 5.17
CA ARG A 25 -20.98 -8.08 4.54
C ARG A 25 -21.02 -9.31 3.64
N LEU A 26 -19.90 -9.65 2.99
CA LEU A 26 -19.80 -10.82 2.11
C LEU A 26 -20.13 -12.17 2.82
N PRO A 27 -19.55 -12.51 3.98
CA PRO A 27 -19.88 -13.74 4.69
C PRO A 27 -21.29 -13.73 5.29
N ARG A 28 -21.81 -12.56 5.72
CA ARG A 28 -23.21 -12.43 6.19
C ARG A 28 -24.22 -12.70 5.07
N ALA A 29 -24.01 -12.09 3.90
CA ALA A 29 -24.86 -12.33 2.72
C ALA A 29 -24.82 -13.80 2.25
N GLN A 30 -23.68 -14.48 2.40
CA GLN A 30 -23.58 -15.92 2.09
C GLN A 30 -24.30 -16.81 3.11
N VAL A 31 -24.41 -16.41 4.38
CA VAL A 31 -25.20 -17.14 5.39
C VAL A 31 -26.69 -16.96 5.11
N GLU A 32 -27.14 -15.74 4.86
CA GLU A 32 -28.53 -15.43 4.52
C GLU A 32 -28.97 -16.16 3.23
N LEU A 33 -28.11 -16.24 2.21
CA LEU A 33 -28.41 -17.01 0.99
C LEU A 33 -28.54 -18.52 1.24
N ARG A 34 -27.78 -19.09 2.19
CA ARG A 34 -27.93 -20.50 2.56
C ARG A 34 -29.24 -20.73 3.31
N GLU A 35 -29.61 -19.81 4.19
CA GLU A 35 -30.86 -19.88 4.95
C GLU A 35 -32.08 -19.74 4.04
N LEU A 36 -32.08 -18.77 3.12
CA LEU A 36 -33.16 -18.60 2.13
C LEU A 36 -33.31 -19.82 1.22
N ARG A 37 -32.19 -20.44 0.79
CA ARG A 37 -32.23 -21.70 0.01
C ARG A 37 -32.80 -22.86 0.82
N ALA A 38 -32.50 -22.95 2.11
CA ALA A 38 -33.08 -23.97 2.98
C ALA A 38 -34.59 -23.76 3.18
N GLN A 39 -35.04 -22.51 3.34
CA GLN A 39 -36.46 -22.16 3.44
C GLN A 39 -37.22 -22.48 2.16
N LEU A 40 -36.64 -22.22 0.98
CA LEU A 40 -37.23 -22.61 -0.31
C LEU A 40 -37.33 -24.12 -0.46
N ALA A 41 -36.28 -24.88 -0.13
CA ALA A 41 -36.31 -26.34 -0.20
C ALA A 41 -37.34 -26.98 0.77
N GLU A 42 -37.60 -26.33 1.89
CA GLU A 42 -38.65 -26.71 2.83
C GLU A 42 -40.05 -26.39 2.29
N LEU A 43 -40.25 -25.22 1.69
CA LEU A 43 -41.52 -24.85 1.06
C LEU A 43 -41.85 -25.75 -0.14
N THR A 44 -40.87 -26.10 -0.97
CA THR A 44 -41.05 -27.04 -2.08
C THR A 44 -41.48 -28.41 -1.57
N ARG A 45 -40.85 -28.93 -0.50
CA ARG A 45 -41.25 -30.20 0.12
C ARG A 45 -42.68 -30.17 0.68
N ARG A 46 -43.08 -29.07 1.32
CA ARG A 46 -44.46 -28.90 1.81
C ARG A 46 -45.46 -28.79 0.67
N HIS A 47 -45.07 -28.19 -0.46
CA HIS A 47 -45.91 -28.13 -1.65
C HIS A 47 -46.07 -29.51 -2.28
N GLU A 48 -45.00 -30.29 -2.40
CA GLU A 48 -45.03 -31.67 -2.89
C GLU A 48 -45.86 -32.58 -1.97
N SER A 49 -45.76 -32.44 -0.65
CA SER A 49 -46.58 -33.23 0.29
C SER A 49 -48.06 -32.87 0.17
N LEU A 50 -48.40 -31.58 0.09
CA LEU A 50 -49.78 -31.14 -0.10
C LEU A 50 -50.34 -31.58 -1.47
N GLN A 51 -49.52 -31.59 -2.52
CA GLN A 51 -49.91 -32.14 -3.82
C GLN A 51 -50.15 -33.65 -3.76
N ALA A 52 -49.33 -34.39 -3.00
CA ALA A 52 -49.51 -35.82 -2.80
C ALA A 52 -50.79 -36.14 -2.02
N ASP A 53 -51.08 -35.38 -0.95
CA ASP A 53 -52.30 -35.51 -0.15
C ASP A 53 -53.56 -35.21 -0.99
N VAL A 54 -53.50 -34.19 -1.87
CA VAL A 54 -54.58 -33.85 -2.80
C VAL A 54 -54.75 -34.94 -3.87
N ALA A 55 -53.67 -35.56 -4.33
CA ALA A 55 -53.72 -36.66 -5.28
C ALA A 55 -54.27 -37.97 -4.65
N GLU A 56 -54.00 -38.22 -3.37
CA GLU A 56 -54.52 -39.38 -2.63
C GLU A 56 -56.04 -39.28 -2.39
N VAL A 57 -56.55 -38.07 -2.16
CA VAL A 57 -57.99 -37.79 -2.05
C VAL A 57 -58.73 -37.94 -3.40
N ALA A 58 -58.01 -37.95 -4.53
CA ALA A 58 -58.57 -38.00 -5.89
C ALA A 58 -58.78 -39.40 -6.48
N ALA A 59 -58.70 -40.48 -5.70
CA ALA A 59 -59.06 -41.84 -6.14
C ALA A 59 -60.59 -42.07 -6.17
N PRO A 60 -61.15 -42.87 -7.10
CA PRO A 60 -62.54 -42.76 -7.51
C PRO A 60 -63.49 -43.50 -6.55
N GLY A 61 -64.41 -42.78 -5.92
CA GLY A 61 -65.49 -43.43 -5.17
C GLY A 61 -66.21 -42.63 -4.09
N ILE A 62 -66.01 -41.31 -3.99
CA ILE A 62 -66.75 -40.47 -3.04
C ILE A 62 -67.65 -39.52 -3.83
N PRO A 63 -68.96 -39.41 -3.53
CA PRO A 63 -69.84 -38.47 -4.22
C PRO A 63 -69.28 -37.07 -3.99
N ILE A 64 -68.88 -36.40 -5.07
CA ILE A 64 -68.46 -35.01 -5.04
C ILE A 64 -69.65 -34.22 -4.47
N PRO A 65 -69.57 -33.66 -3.25
CA PRO A 65 -70.48 -32.60 -2.88
C PRO A 65 -70.15 -31.50 -3.89
N GLN A 66 -71.14 -31.09 -4.68
CA GLN A 66 -70.98 -29.89 -5.49
C GLN A 66 -70.44 -28.81 -4.55
N PRO A 67 -69.32 -28.16 -4.88
CA PRO A 67 -68.79 -27.15 -3.99
C PRO A 67 -69.90 -26.13 -3.82
N ASP A 68 -70.38 -25.99 -2.59
CA ASP A 68 -70.98 -24.73 -2.18
C ASP A 68 -69.97 -23.69 -2.63
N ARG A 69 -70.35 -22.91 -3.64
CA ARG A 69 -69.62 -21.72 -4.06
C ARG A 69 -69.71 -20.73 -2.90
N SER A 70 -68.96 -21.03 -1.84
CA SER A 70 -68.73 -20.09 -0.77
C SER A 70 -67.75 -19.06 -1.32
N PRO A 71 -68.07 -17.76 -1.24
CA PRO A 71 -67.24 -16.68 -1.78
C PRO A 71 -65.81 -16.72 -1.23
N ASP A 72 -65.62 -17.28 -0.03
CA ASP A 72 -64.37 -17.29 0.74
C ASP A 72 -63.20 -18.07 0.09
N VAL A 73 -63.45 -19.03 -0.81
CA VAL A 73 -62.38 -19.77 -1.50
C VAL A 73 -61.89 -19.00 -2.73
N LEU A 74 -62.80 -18.38 -3.48
CA LEU A 74 -62.47 -17.52 -4.61
C LEU A 74 -61.71 -16.28 -4.13
N ASP A 75 -62.16 -15.68 -3.02
CA ASP A 75 -61.50 -14.53 -2.38
C ASP A 75 -60.05 -14.87 -1.95
N ARG A 76 -59.76 -16.11 -1.54
CA ARG A 76 -58.39 -16.56 -1.21
C ARG A 76 -57.52 -16.78 -2.45
N PHE A 77 -58.09 -17.29 -3.54
CA PHE A 77 -57.35 -17.42 -4.80
C PHE A 77 -57.04 -16.05 -5.41
N ASP A 78 -57.97 -15.10 -5.33
CA ASP A 78 -57.74 -13.72 -5.76
C ASP A 78 -56.68 -13.05 -4.88
N ALA A 79 -56.71 -13.23 -3.55
CA ALA A 79 -55.66 -12.73 -2.66
C ALA A 79 -54.28 -13.38 -2.92
N LEU A 80 -54.24 -14.66 -3.31
CA LEU A 80 -53.00 -15.31 -3.72
C LEU A 80 -52.50 -14.79 -5.07
N HIS A 81 -53.42 -14.56 -6.02
CA HIS A 81 -53.10 -13.97 -7.31
C HIS A 81 -52.50 -12.57 -7.15
N ASP A 82 -53.12 -11.71 -6.33
CA ASP A 82 -52.62 -10.37 -6.04
C ASP A 82 -51.23 -10.42 -5.39
N ARG A 83 -50.98 -11.38 -4.49
CA ARG A 83 -49.65 -11.57 -3.88
C ARG A 83 -48.61 -12.05 -4.89
N VAL A 84 -48.98 -12.92 -5.84
CA VAL A 84 -48.09 -13.36 -6.92
C VAL A 84 -47.74 -12.19 -7.83
N VAL A 85 -48.73 -11.38 -8.22
CA VAL A 85 -48.51 -10.18 -9.05
C VAL A 85 -47.56 -9.19 -8.36
N VAL A 86 -47.73 -8.96 -7.05
CA VAL A 86 -46.81 -8.12 -6.27
C VAL A 86 -45.41 -8.74 -6.22
N LEU A 87 -45.31 -10.05 -6.02
CA LEU A 87 -44.02 -10.74 -5.95
C LEU A 87 -43.28 -10.69 -7.30
N GLU A 88 -43.98 -10.90 -8.41
CA GLU A 88 -43.43 -10.78 -9.76
C GLU A 88 -42.90 -9.38 -10.03
N LYS A 89 -43.64 -8.35 -9.60
CA LYS A 89 -43.19 -6.96 -9.69
C LYS A 89 -41.92 -6.70 -8.87
N THR A 90 -41.89 -7.15 -7.61
CA THR A 90 -40.71 -7.00 -6.74
C THR A 90 -39.51 -7.78 -7.29
N VAL A 91 -39.72 -8.96 -7.85
CA VAL A 91 -38.65 -9.73 -8.51
C VAL A 91 -38.13 -8.97 -9.73
N GLY A 92 -39.01 -8.38 -10.53
CA GLY A 92 -38.63 -7.51 -11.65
C GLY A 92 -37.73 -6.35 -11.20
N GLU A 93 -38.17 -5.59 -10.19
CA GLU A 93 -37.39 -4.48 -9.61
C GLU A 93 -36.03 -4.94 -9.08
N LEU A 94 -35.97 -6.05 -8.34
CA LEU A 94 -34.72 -6.61 -7.83
C LEU A 94 -33.78 -7.09 -8.95
N THR A 95 -34.32 -7.63 -10.05
CA THR A 95 -33.50 -8.03 -11.20
C THR A 95 -32.91 -6.84 -11.94
N GLU A 96 -33.65 -5.73 -12.03
CA GLU A 96 -33.15 -4.48 -12.61
C GLU A 96 -32.07 -3.85 -11.72
N ASP A 97 -32.28 -3.81 -10.40
CA ASP A 97 -31.29 -3.33 -9.44
C ASP A 97 -30.00 -4.15 -9.47
N LEU A 98 -30.11 -5.48 -9.55
CA LEU A 98 -28.95 -6.38 -9.67
C LEU A 98 -28.19 -6.16 -10.99
N ALA A 99 -28.90 -5.97 -12.11
CA ALA A 99 -28.26 -5.66 -13.39
C ALA A 99 -27.53 -4.31 -13.34
N GLY A 100 -28.10 -3.31 -12.66
CA GLY A 100 -27.44 -2.02 -12.41
C GLY A 100 -26.16 -2.17 -11.58
N LEU A 101 -26.21 -2.92 -10.49
CA LEU A 101 -25.04 -3.21 -9.64
C LEU A 101 -23.93 -3.96 -10.38
N ASP A 102 -24.28 -4.91 -11.23
CA ASP A 102 -23.30 -5.65 -12.04
C ASP A 102 -22.61 -4.71 -13.06
N ALA A 103 -23.38 -3.82 -13.71
CA ALA A 103 -22.83 -2.82 -14.62
C ALA A 103 -21.88 -1.84 -13.91
N ASP A 104 -22.25 -1.36 -12.72
CA ASP A 104 -21.39 -0.50 -11.90
C ASP A 104 -20.09 -1.22 -11.51
N ARG A 105 -20.18 -2.50 -11.15
CA ARG A 105 -19.01 -3.30 -10.79
C ARG A 105 -18.08 -3.50 -11.98
N ASP A 106 -18.61 -3.69 -13.17
CA ASP A 106 -17.81 -3.81 -14.39
C ASP A 106 -17.15 -2.49 -14.77
N ALA A 107 -17.86 -1.36 -14.60
CA ALA A 107 -17.28 -0.03 -14.77
C ALA A 107 -16.12 0.22 -13.78
N GLN A 108 -16.29 -0.15 -12.50
CA GLN A 108 -15.23 -0.06 -11.49
C GLN A 108 -14.01 -0.92 -11.84
N ARG A 109 -14.23 -2.16 -12.32
CA ARG A 109 -13.12 -3.03 -12.77
C ARG A 109 -12.40 -2.45 -13.98
N ALA A 110 -13.13 -1.85 -14.92
CA ALA A 110 -12.53 -1.19 -16.07
C ALA A 110 -11.68 0.02 -15.65
N LEU A 111 -12.19 0.83 -14.72
CA LEU A 111 -11.45 1.96 -14.16
C LEU A 111 -10.18 1.48 -13.45
N ALA A 112 -10.25 0.45 -12.61
CA ALA A 112 -9.10 -0.11 -11.92
C ALA A 112 -8.00 -0.53 -12.91
N ARG A 113 -8.36 -1.26 -13.98
CA ARG A 113 -7.40 -1.65 -15.04
C ARG A 113 -6.80 -0.44 -15.76
N SER A 114 -7.58 0.62 -15.97
CA SER A 114 -7.09 1.85 -16.60
C SER A 114 -6.10 2.58 -15.69
N LEU A 115 -6.35 2.61 -14.38
CA LEU A 115 -5.43 3.18 -13.39
C LEU A 115 -4.13 2.37 -13.33
N ASP A 116 -4.20 1.04 -13.31
CA ASP A 116 -3.01 0.18 -13.35
C ASP A 116 -2.16 0.42 -14.60
N THR A 117 -2.81 0.74 -15.72
CA THR A 117 -2.11 1.03 -16.99
C THR A 117 -1.41 2.38 -16.90
N VAL A 118 -2.11 3.43 -16.44
CA VAL A 118 -1.53 4.76 -16.24
C VAL A 118 -0.39 4.72 -15.23
N GLU A 119 -0.50 3.96 -14.14
CA GLU A 119 0.57 3.79 -13.16
C GLU A 119 1.83 3.21 -13.80
N ARG A 120 1.69 2.16 -14.63
CA ARG A 120 2.81 1.58 -15.38
C ARG A 120 3.43 2.59 -16.34
N ASP A 121 2.61 3.29 -17.12
CA ASP A 121 3.09 4.28 -18.09
C ASP A 121 3.85 5.43 -17.40
N VAL A 122 3.36 5.90 -16.24
CA VAL A 122 4.03 6.92 -15.43
C VAL A 122 5.36 6.41 -14.90
N LEU A 123 5.42 5.18 -14.39
CA LEU A 123 6.67 4.57 -13.93
C LEU A 123 7.68 4.39 -15.07
N GLU A 124 7.22 4.01 -16.26
CA GLU A 124 8.06 3.88 -17.45
C GLU A 124 8.61 5.23 -17.90
N LEU A 125 7.76 6.25 -18.03
CA LEU A 125 8.18 7.60 -18.37
C LEU A 125 9.14 8.17 -17.31
N HIS A 126 8.86 7.90 -16.04
CA HIS A 126 9.73 8.32 -14.94
C HIS A 126 11.14 7.72 -15.07
N ARG A 127 11.23 6.42 -15.35
CA ARG A 127 12.51 5.76 -15.63
C ARG A 127 13.18 6.36 -16.86
N GLU A 128 12.46 6.56 -17.95
CA GLU A 128 13.03 7.15 -19.16
C GLU A 128 13.58 8.57 -18.92
N MET A 129 12.87 9.39 -18.15
CA MET A 129 13.36 10.73 -17.77
C MET A 129 14.62 10.66 -16.91
N LEU A 130 14.68 9.73 -15.95
CA LEU A 130 15.88 9.50 -15.16
C LEU A 130 17.04 9.00 -16.02
N ASP A 131 16.80 8.08 -16.96
CA ASP A 131 17.83 7.56 -17.87
C ASP A 131 18.36 8.63 -18.82
N ARG A 132 17.51 9.57 -19.26
CA ARG A 132 17.95 10.73 -20.04
C ARG A 132 18.80 11.67 -19.19
N LEU A 133 18.37 11.93 -17.96
CA LEU A 133 19.10 12.79 -17.03
C LEU A 133 20.45 12.18 -16.63
N ASP A 134 20.52 10.86 -16.47
CA ASP A 134 21.76 10.16 -16.17
C ASP A 134 22.78 10.29 -17.31
N ARG A 135 22.29 10.20 -18.56
CA ARG A 135 23.11 10.43 -19.76
C ARG A 135 23.61 11.87 -19.89
N ASP A 136 22.79 12.85 -19.52
CA ASP A 136 23.07 14.27 -19.75
C ASP A 136 23.81 14.96 -18.58
N GLU A 137 23.39 14.71 -17.34
CA GLU A 137 23.86 15.38 -16.11
C GLU A 137 24.47 14.42 -15.06
N GLY A 138 24.21 13.11 -15.18
CA GLY A 138 24.53 12.11 -14.16
C GLY A 138 23.50 12.09 -13.03
N VAL A 139 23.00 10.89 -12.71
CA VAL A 139 22.07 10.66 -11.60
C VAL A 139 22.77 9.89 -10.49
N VAL A 140 22.53 10.32 -9.26
CA VAL A 140 23.06 9.70 -8.04
C VAL A 140 21.88 9.20 -7.21
N GLY A 141 21.86 7.90 -6.93
CA GLY A 141 20.95 7.31 -5.96
C GLY A 141 21.34 7.76 -4.55
N GLY A 142 20.38 8.26 -3.78
CA GLY A 142 20.57 8.61 -2.38
C GLY A 142 19.69 7.74 -1.48
N LEU A 143 20.17 7.42 -0.30
CA LEU A 143 19.40 6.68 0.70
C LEU A 143 19.67 7.25 2.07
N LEU A 144 18.61 7.62 2.78
CA LEU A 144 18.67 8.01 4.17
C LEU A 144 17.74 7.09 4.96
N LEU A 145 18.27 6.42 5.98
CA LEU A 145 17.52 5.53 6.88
C LEU A 145 17.87 5.86 8.33
N SER A 146 16.88 5.83 9.20
CA SER A 146 17.06 5.84 10.65
C SER A 146 16.14 4.82 11.33
N GLU A 147 16.59 4.34 12.50
CA GLU A 147 15.84 3.35 13.27
C GLU A 147 14.56 4.00 13.80
N GLU A 148 13.40 3.40 13.53
CA GLU A 148 12.09 3.93 13.93
C GLU A 148 11.81 5.39 13.48
N GLY A 149 12.59 5.93 12.53
CA GLY A 149 12.46 7.31 12.04
C GLY A 149 13.04 8.36 12.99
N GLU A 150 13.99 7.96 13.86
CA GLU A 150 14.68 8.89 14.76
C GLU A 150 15.27 10.07 13.97
N ALA A 151 14.97 11.29 14.44
CA ALA A 151 15.45 12.55 13.88
C ALA A 151 15.27 12.70 12.35
N GLU A 152 14.27 12.04 11.74
CA GLU A 152 14.10 11.99 10.28
C GLU A 152 14.13 13.39 9.64
N ALA A 153 13.45 14.37 10.23
CA ALA A 153 13.41 15.73 9.70
C ALA A 153 14.80 16.41 9.71
N LEU A 154 15.54 16.30 10.81
CA LEU A 154 16.87 16.90 10.94
C LEU A 154 17.89 16.23 10.02
N LEU A 155 17.86 14.90 9.97
CA LEU A 155 18.70 14.12 9.06
C LEU A 155 18.37 14.42 7.59
N ALA A 156 17.10 14.55 7.24
CA ALA A 156 16.68 14.89 5.88
C ALA A 156 17.15 16.29 5.50
N ASP A 157 17.01 17.27 6.39
CA ASP A 157 17.49 18.64 6.15
C ASP A 157 19.03 18.67 6.00
N ALA A 158 19.77 17.94 6.84
CA ALA A 158 21.22 17.82 6.73
C ALA A 158 21.65 17.09 5.45
N PHE A 159 20.92 16.05 5.05
CA PHE A 159 21.18 15.30 3.82
C PHE A 159 20.93 16.16 2.56
N GLU A 160 19.79 16.86 2.52
CA GLU A 160 19.44 17.74 1.41
C GLU A 160 20.36 18.98 1.36
N GLY A 161 20.78 19.50 2.52
CA GLY A 161 21.80 20.52 2.65
C GLY A 161 23.15 20.07 2.07
N CYS A 162 23.62 18.88 2.45
CA CYS A 162 24.82 18.26 1.90
C CYS A 162 24.72 18.08 0.38
N ALA A 163 23.61 17.52 -0.11
CA ALA A 163 23.36 17.39 -1.54
C ALA A 163 23.49 18.75 -2.26
N SER A 164 22.89 19.81 -1.69
CA SER A 164 22.93 21.14 -2.30
C SER A 164 24.33 21.76 -2.34
N GLU A 165 25.17 21.53 -1.31
CA GLU A 165 26.54 22.05 -1.25
C GLU A 165 27.43 21.45 -2.34
N TYR A 166 27.29 20.16 -2.60
CA TYR A 166 27.98 19.46 -3.70
C TYR A 166 27.29 19.63 -5.06
N GLY A 167 26.39 20.62 -5.19
CA GLY A 167 25.74 20.97 -6.46
C GLY A 167 24.68 19.99 -6.95
N LEU A 168 24.26 19.03 -6.12
CA LEU A 168 23.22 18.07 -6.44
C LEU A 168 21.83 18.69 -6.24
N ARG A 169 20.90 18.29 -7.10
CA ARG A 169 19.49 18.68 -7.01
C ARG A 169 18.62 17.47 -6.74
N VAL A 170 17.79 17.55 -5.70
CA VAL A 170 16.79 16.53 -5.40
C VAL A 170 15.72 16.56 -6.49
N ARG A 171 15.57 15.46 -7.21
CA ARG A 171 14.53 15.28 -8.25
C ARG A 171 13.36 14.46 -7.74
N VAL A 172 13.66 13.42 -6.98
CA VAL A 172 12.67 12.48 -6.46
C VAL A 172 12.95 12.25 -4.99
N ARG A 173 11.87 12.24 -4.22
CA ARG A 173 11.83 11.86 -2.82
C ARG A 173 10.79 10.76 -2.67
N ALA A 174 11.22 9.56 -2.31
CA ALA A 174 10.33 8.42 -2.10
C ALA A 174 10.47 7.94 -0.65
N PRO A 175 9.38 7.92 0.15
CA PRO A 175 9.44 7.37 1.49
C PRO A 175 9.75 5.87 1.41
N ARG A 176 10.59 5.40 2.33
CA ARG A 176 11.01 4.00 2.43
C ARG A 176 10.75 3.49 3.84
N THR A 177 10.13 2.32 3.90
CA THR A 177 9.89 1.56 5.14
C THR A 177 10.50 0.18 4.96
N ASP A 178 11.45 -0.20 5.79
CA ASP A 178 12.15 -1.48 5.67
C ASP A 178 12.40 -2.10 7.04
N GLY A 179 11.64 -3.13 7.43
CA GLY A 179 11.96 -3.94 8.62
C GLY A 179 12.08 -3.21 9.97
N GLY A 180 11.50 -2.02 10.14
CA GLY A 180 11.67 -1.18 11.35
C GLY A 180 12.52 0.08 11.12
N TRP A 181 13.12 0.19 9.94
CA TRP A 181 13.81 1.38 9.45
C TRP A 181 12.84 2.25 8.66
N LEU A 182 12.83 3.54 8.98
CA LEU A 182 12.08 4.57 8.28
C LEU A 182 13.07 5.51 7.61
N GLY A 183 12.73 6.00 6.43
CA GLY A 183 13.57 6.95 5.76
C GLY A 183 13.11 7.30 4.37
N THR A 184 14.05 7.79 3.57
CA THR A 184 13.78 8.38 2.28
C THR A 184 14.83 7.93 1.26
N ALA A 185 14.36 7.42 0.13
CA ALA A 185 15.16 7.22 -1.07
C ALA A 185 15.12 8.50 -1.92
N TYR A 186 16.28 8.90 -2.41
CA TYR A 186 16.48 10.12 -3.18
C TYR A 186 17.00 9.77 -4.58
N HIS A 187 16.53 10.51 -5.58
CA HIS A 187 17.22 10.60 -6.87
C HIS A 187 17.75 12.01 -7.02
N LEU A 188 19.08 12.12 -7.06
CA LEU A 188 19.80 13.37 -7.14
C LEU A 188 20.40 13.51 -8.53
N SER A 189 20.47 14.73 -9.06
CA SER A 189 21.11 15.00 -10.35
C SER A 189 22.11 16.13 -10.23
N GLY A 190 23.18 16.09 -11.02
CA GLY A 190 24.09 17.23 -11.19
C GLY A 190 25.57 16.84 -11.19
N MET A 191 25.90 15.64 -10.70
CA MET A 191 27.25 15.09 -10.77
C MET A 191 27.23 13.59 -11.05
N ARG A 192 28.37 13.07 -11.50
CA ARG A 192 28.57 11.62 -11.65
C ARG A 192 28.75 10.94 -10.28
N PRO A 193 28.17 9.75 -10.07
CA PRO A 193 28.19 9.06 -8.78
C PRO A 193 29.60 8.76 -8.28
N ASP A 194 30.49 8.27 -9.15
CA ASP A 194 31.86 7.91 -8.75
C ASP A 194 32.68 9.13 -8.33
N ALA A 195 32.54 10.25 -9.06
CA ALA A 195 33.27 11.48 -8.75
C ALA A 195 32.80 12.09 -7.42
N LEU A 196 31.48 12.14 -7.20
CA LEU A 196 30.90 12.58 -5.94
C LEU A 196 31.37 11.70 -4.78
N ALA A 197 31.33 10.38 -4.95
CA ALA A 197 31.65 9.45 -3.88
C ALA A 197 33.11 9.58 -3.42
N GLU A 198 34.05 9.70 -4.37
CA GLU A 198 35.47 9.94 -4.06
C GLU A 198 35.68 11.29 -3.37
N GLU A 199 34.97 12.35 -3.77
CA GLU A 199 35.06 13.67 -3.15
C GLU A 199 34.54 13.66 -1.71
N LEU A 200 33.34 13.11 -1.49
CA LEU A 200 32.74 12.94 -0.17
C LEU A 200 33.62 12.07 0.74
N PHE A 201 34.16 10.98 0.20
CA PHE A 201 35.02 10.07 0.96
C PHE A 201 36.37 10.71 1.32
N SER A 202 36.99 11.42 0.38
CA SER A 202 38.20 12.19 0.63
C SER A 202 37.96 13.25 1.72
N TYR A 203 36.81 13.92 1.69
CA TYR A 203 36.43 14.89 2.72
C TYR A 203 36.24 14.22 4.09
N ALA A 204 35.47 13.13 4.16
CA ALA A 204 35.22 12.39 5.39
C ALA A 204 36.53 11.89 6.04
N ARG A 205 37.51 11.46 5.24
CA ARG A 205 38.86 11.09 5.73
C ARG A 205 39.67 12.27 6.28
N GLY A 206 39.42 13.47 5.77
CA GLY A 206 40.05 14.72 6.21
C GLY A 206 39.31 15.41 7.37
N LEU A 207 38.26 14.79 7.92
CA LEU A 207 37.51 15.34 9.03
C LEU A 207 38.30 15.16 10.34
N TYR A 208 38.57 16.26 11.04
CA TYR A 208 39.37 16.25 12.27
C TYR A 208 38.68 16.91 13.48
N ALA A 209 37.53 17.56 13.27
CA ALA A 209 36.76 18.21 14.32
C ALA A 209 35.27 17.88 14.18
N PRO A 210 34.54 17.76 15.30
CA PRO A 210 33.09 17.49 15.27
C PRO A 210 32.28 18.72 14.83
N ASP A 211 32.79 19.94 15.07
CA ASP A 211 32.13 21.21 14.72
C ASP A 211 32.54 21.73 13.32
N ASP A 212 32.84 20.83 12.40
CA ASP A 212 33.21 21.22 11.03
C ASP A 212 32.00 21.88 10.32
N PRO A 213 32.12 23.11 9.79
CA PRO A 213 30.98 23.85 9.23
C PRO A 213 30.48 23.32 7.87
N SER A 214 31.08 22.26 7.32
CA SER A 214 30.62 21.67 6.07
C SER A 214 29.30 20.94 6.24
N ALA A 215 28.47 20.89 5.19
CA ALA A 215 27.22 20.15 5.26
C ALA A 215 27.43 18.63 5.37
N LEU A 216 28.54 18.08 4.86
CA LEU A 216 28.89 16.68 5.08
C LEU A 216 29.26 16.43 6.55
N GLY A 217 30.05 17.33 7.16
CA GLY A 217 30.37 17.28 8.59
C GLY A 217 29.11 17.33 9.44
N ALA A 218 28.19 18.26 9.15
CA ALA A 218 26.90 18.36 9.81
C ALA A 218 26.06 17.07 9.66
N LEU A 219 25.96 16.50 8.46
CA LEU A 219 25.25 15.23 8.25
C LEU A 219 25.86 14.08 9.06
N LEU A 220 27.19 13.97 9.07
CA LEU A 220 27.88 12.93 9.83
C LEU A 220 27.71 13.14 11.35
N ALA A 221 27.68 14.39 11.81
CA ALA A 221 27.41 14.75 13.21
C ALA A 221 25.98 14.39 13.63
N GLU A 222 24.98 14.69 12.81
CA GLU A 222 23.59 14.30 13.07
C GLU A 222 23.42 12.78 13.07
N LEU A 223 24.06 12.07 12.13
CA LEU A 223 24.10 10.60 12.13
C LEU A 223 24.79 10.03 13.38
N ALA A 224 25.85 10.68 13.87
CA ALA A 224 26.55 10.25 15.08
C ALA A 224 25.69 10.37 16.34
N GLN A 225 24.81 11.38 16.39
CA GLN A 225 23.92 11.66 17.51
C GLN A 225 22.71 10.74 17.61
N LEU A 226 22.46 9.91 16.59
CA LEU A 226 21.39 8.92 16.65
C LEU A 226 21.64 7.90 17.76
N ARG A 227 20.57 7.60 18.51
CA ARG A 227 20.56 6.56 19.55
C ARG A 227 20.49 5.17 18.91
N GLY A 228 19.72 5.07 17.83
CA GLY A 228 19.63 3.87 17.00
C GLY A 228 20.73 3.78 15.94
N GLY A 229 20.54 2.86 15.00
CA GLY A 229 21.33 2.88 13.77
C GLY A 229 20.86 3.96 12.79
N GLY A 230 21.61 4.10 11.71
CA GLY A 230 21.27 5.01 10.62
C GLY A 230 22.18 4.79 9.42
N VAL A 231 21.70 5.17 8.25
CA VAL A 231 22.46 5.07 7.00
C VAL A 231 22.24 6.34 6.21
N ALA A 232 23.32 6.94 5.72
CA ALA A 232 23.26 7.93 4.65
C ALA A 232 24.14 7.48 3.50
N ARG A 233 23.58 7.50 2.29
CA ARG A 233 24.27 7.08 1.06
C ARG A 233 24.11 8.13 -0.01
N PHE A 234 25.19 8.38 -0.73
CA PHE A 234 25.27 9.17 -1.95
C PHE A 234 25.99 8.33 -3.02
N GLY A 235 25.22 7.62 -3.84
CA GLY A 235 25.72 6.64 -4.79
C GLY A 235 26.65 5.64 -4.07
N PRO A 236 27.91 5.50 -4.50
CA PRO A 236 28.84 4.59 -3.83
C PRO A 236 29.26 5.00 -2.41
N PHE A 237 29.22 6.28 -2.06
CA PHE A 237 29.61 6.73 -0.73
C PHE A 237 28.53 6.34 0.28
N THR A 238 28.91 5.55 1.29
CA THR A 238 28.00 5.07 2.32
C THR A 238 28.56 5.39 3.70
N ALA A 239 27.79 6.13 4.50
CA ALA A 239 28.00 6.37 5.92
C ALA A 239 26.98 5.55 6.73
N VAL A 240 27.48 4.75 7.67
CA VAL A 240 26.69 3.81 8.46
C VAL A 240 26.92 4.03 9.94
N ARG A 241 25.82 4.28 10.64
CA ARG A 241 25.74 4.33 12.09
C ARG A 241 25.19 3.01 12.60
N THR A 242 25.92 2.40 13.52
CA THR A 242 25.49 1.24 14.34
C THR A 242 25.58 1.61 15.80
N GLN A 243 24.98 0.84 16.71
CA GLN A 243 25.06 1.11 18.16
C GLN A 243 26.49 1.29 18.69
N SER A 244 27.49 0.69 18.06
CA SER A 244 28.90 0.71 18.51
C SER A 244 29.85 1.53 17.63
N SER A 245 29.48 1.92 16.40
CA SER A 245 30.41 2.60 15.49
C SER A 245 29.73 3.52 14.47
N LEU A 246 30.50 4.46 13.94
CA LEU A 246 30.14 5.26 12.76
C LEU A 246 31.23 5.05 11.71
N LEU A 247 30.89 4.42 10.59
CA LEU A 247 31.82 4.03 9.55
C LEU A 247 31.43 4.64 8.21
N CYS A 248 32.40 5.11 7.45
CA CYS A 248 32.21 5.54 6.07
C CYS A 248 33.02 4.67 5.12
N GLY A 249 32.50 4.43 3.92
CA GLY A 249 33.22 3.68 2.89
C GLY A 249 32.60 3.81 1.52
N LEU A 250 33.33 3.31 0.52
CA LEU A 250 32.90 3.25 -0.86
C LEU A 250 32.38 1.84 -1.18
N LEU A 251 31.06 1.69 -1.20
CA LEU A 251 30.37 0.44 -1.54
C LEU A 251 29.72 0.59 -2.92
N PRO A 252 29.64 -0.47 -3.74
CA PRO A 252 28.84 -0.40 -4.96
C PRO A 252 27.38 -0.09 -4.61
N ASP A 253 26.68 0.56 -5.54
CA ASP A 253 25.26 0.87 -5.40
C ASP A 253 24.47 -0.44 -5.50
N ASP A 254 24.19 -1.02 -4.33
CA ASP A 254 23.54 -2.32 -4.16
C ASP A 254 22.28 -2.13 -3.30
N ASP A 255 21.34 -3.07 -3.44
CA ASP A 255 20.03 -2.99 -2.80
C ASP A 255 20.16 -2.76 -1.28
N ALA A 256 19.17 -2.04 -0.74
CA ALA A 256 19.20 -1.63 0.66
C ALA A 256 19.35 -2.84 1.57
N ALA A 257 20.34 -2.74 2.44
CA ALA A 257 20.65 -3.74 3.44
C ALA A 257 20.61 -3.08 4.80
N GLU A 258 20.43 -3.92 5.82
CA GLU A 258 20.34 -3.46 7.19
C GLU A 258 21.67 -2.80 7.60
N PRO A 259 21.64 -1.80 8.51
CA PRO A 259 22.83 -1.03 8.84
C PRO A 259 23.99 -1.89 9.37
N TRP A 260 23.72 -2.98 10.07
CA TRP A 260 24.79 -3.88 10.54
C TRP A 260 25.46 -4.65 9.40
N GLU A 261 24.72 -5.04 8.35
CA GLU A 261 25.26 -5.70 7.17
C GLU A 261 26.13 -4.75 6.37
N LEU A 262 25.66 -3.50 6.19
CA LEU A 262 26.45 -2.45 5.55
C LEU A 262 27.72 -2.13 6.34
N ALA A 263 27.62 -2.02 7.67
CA ALA A 263 28.80 -1.83 8.52
C ALA A 263 29.78 -3.01 8.41
N GLY A 264 29.30 -4.25 8.34
CA GLY A 264 30.12 -5.43 8.08
C GLY A 264 30.88 -5.32 6.76
N ARG A 265 30.17 -5.00 5.67
CA ARG A 265 30.77 -4.79 4.35
C ARG A 265 31.82 -3.67 4.34
N VAL A 266 31.54 -2.54 4.99
CA VAL A 266 32.53 -1.44 5.10
C VAL A 266 33.78 -1.87 5.86
N ARG A 267 33.65 -2.71 6.91
CA ARG A 267 34.82 -3.21 7.65
C ARG A 267 35.69 -4.15 6.82
N GLU A 268 35.09 -4.91 5.90
CA GLU A 268 35.80 -5.81 4.98
C GLU A 268 36.53 -5.06 3.85
N LEU A 269 36.20 -3.78 3.62
CA LEU A 269 36.90 -2.97 2.62
C LEU A 269 38.38 -2.75 3.01
N PRO A 270 39.25 -2.56 2.00
CA PRO A 270 40.61 -2.07 2.19
C PRO A 270 40.70 -0.77 2.99
N GLU A 271 41.80 -0.55 3.72
CA GLU A 271 42.02 0.65 4.56
C GLU A 271 42.02 1.98 3.80
N ASP A 272 42.33 1.93 2.52
CA ASP A 272 42.21 3.08 1.62
C ASP A 272 40.76 3.43 1.29
N ARG A 273 39.81 2.50 1.45
CA ARG A 273 38.37 2.65 1.09
C ARG A 273 37.40 2.60 2.25
N ARG A 274 37.91 2.57 3.48
CA ARG A 274 37.13 2.71 4.72
C ARG A 274 37.67 3.86 5.57
N CYS A 275 36.77 4.49 6.32
CA CYS A 275 37.10 5.53 7.29
C CYS A 275 36.28 5.28 8.56
N ASP A 276 36.96 5.21 9.71
CA ASP A 276 36.31 5.07 11.01
C ASP A 276 36.15 6.45 11.66
N LEU A 277 34.90 6.86 11.84
CA LEU A 277 34.51 8.13 12.44
C LEU A 277 33.83 7.91 13.80
N THR A 278 34.10 6.78 14.47
CA THR A 278 33.51 6.47 15.77
C THR A 278 33.86 7.52 16.83
N TRP A 279 34.95 8.26 16.66
CA TRP A 279 35.34 9.40 17.50
C TRP A 279 34.35 10.59 17.45
N LEU A 280 33.51 10.66 16.42
CA LEU A 280 32.52 11.74 16.24
C LEU A 280 31.29 11.57 17.15
N ARG A 281 31.18 10.43 17.81
CA ARG A 281 30.10 10.16 18.76
C ARG A 281 30.30 11.00 20.00
N ALA A 282 29.22 11.55 20.53
CA ALA A 282 29.21 11.97 21.91
C ALA A 282 29.38 10.72 22.80
N ASP A 283 30.40 10.73 23.66
CA ASP A 283 30.46 9.78 24.78
C ASP A 283 29.25 10.09 25.68
N ASP A 284 28.37 9.11 25.88
CA ASP A 284 27.32 9.16 26.91
C ASP A 284 27.93 9.21 28.32
#